data_AF-A0AAV0LE51-F1
#
_entry.id   AF-A0AAV0LE51-F1
#
_cell.length_a   1.000
_cell.length_b   1.000
_cell.length_c   1.000
_cell.angle_alpha   90.00
_cell.angle_beta   90.00
_cell.angle_gamma   90.00
#
_symmetry.space_group_name_H-M   'P 1'
#
loop_
_entity.id
_entity.type
_entity.pdbx_description
1 polymer ?
#
loop_
_entity_poly.entity_id
_entity_poly.type
_entity_poly.pdbx_seq_one_letter_code
_entity_poly.pdbx_strand_id
1 'polypeptide(L)'
;MQFKLEIDASVWKHTKSGCTINLQGLFAFHQTQSTIISLKIFKHKITAMASVAGNKLMFMVVLLMGIYAYGAFSARSSIPPVSSINQRFEAWIAQYGRVYADAGEKARRFSIFKKNVAFIHHNNKFANKTYKLAVNQFADLTNKEFRAAKTGFKKPVNLIHPGSSSFRYGNVSSVPDTMDWRTQGAVNPIKDQGQCGSCWAFSAVAAVEGITKISTGKLVSLSEQELVDCDRTTNDQGCNGGFMDDAFQFVKTKGLTTETKYPYSAADGTCSTAKTTSPAAKISGYEDVPANNEDALLKAAANQPIAVAIDASGSAFQFYSSGVFTGDCGTDLDHGVAVVGYGTSGDGTKYWLVRNSWGTSWGDQGYIKMHRGIGAKEGLCGIAMSASYPIA
;
A
#
# COMPACT_ATOMS: atom_id res chain seq x y z
N MET A 1 3.34 21.63 -44.35
CA MET A 1 3.23 22.38 -45.62
C MET A 1 2.31 21.58 -46.52
N GLN A 2 1.17 22.15 -46.95
CA GLN A 2 0.09 21.53 -47.78
C GLN A 2 -0.47 20.17 -47.27
N PHE A 3 -1.70 20.05 -46.76
CA PHE A 3 -3.02 20.21 -47.42
C PHE A 3 -3.22 19.41 -48.71
N LYS A 4 -4.10 18.39 -48.64
CA LYS A 4 -5.44 18.52 -49.25
C LYS A 4 -6.48 17.67 -48.50
N LEU A 5 -7.74 18.11 -48.57
CA LEU A 5 -8.92 17.47 -48.01
C LEU A 5 -10.09 17.90 -48.90
N GLU A 6 -10.94 16.97 -49.35
CA GLU A 6 -12.07 17.26 -50.23
C GLU A 6 -13.20 16.24 -49.98
N ILE A 7 -14.45 16.70 -50.06
CA ILE A 7 -15.67 15.98 -49.69
C ILE A 7 -16.79 16.37 -50.66
N ASP A 8 -17.53 15.37 -51.17
CA ASP A 8 -18.91 15.45 -51.68
C ASP A 8 -19.61 14.17 -51.14
N ALA A 9 -20.82 14.14 -50.59
CA ALA A 9 -22.11 14.73 -50.99
C ALA A 9 -22.70 14.06 -52.26
N SER A 10 -24.00 13.76 -52.38
CA SER A 10 -25.10 13.85 -51.41
C SER A 10 -26.28 12.91 -51.75
N VAL A 11 -27.05 12.52 -50.73
CA VAL A 11 -28.54 12.35 -50.66
C VAL A 11 -29.30 11.70 -51.84
N TRP A 12 -30.15 10.68 -51.57
CA TRP A 12 -31.61 10.70 -51.82
C TRP A 12 -32.35 9.56 -51.06
N LYS A 13 -33.69 9.48 -51.14
CA LYS A 13 -34.58 8.81 -50.15
C LYS A 13 -35.47 7.68 -50.72
N HIS A 14 -36.09 6.91 -49.78
CA HIS A 14 -37.33 6.09 -49.92
C HIS A 14 -37.21 4.75 -50.70
N THR A 15 -37.98 3.66 -50.47
CA THR A 15 -39.09 3.34 -49.52
C THR A 15 -39.27 1.81 -49.27
N LYS A 16 -40.10 1.44 -48.25
CA LYS A 16 -41.08 0.31 -48.13
C LYS A 16 -41.19 -0.76 -49.26
N SER A 17 -41.61 -2.03 -49.08
CA SER A 17 -42.06 -2.89 -47.94
C SER A 17 -42.54 -4.29 -48.45
N GLY A 18 -42.61 -5.38 -47.64
CA GLY A 18 -43.48 -6.54 -47.96
C GLY A 18 -43.22 -7.94 -47.33
N CYS A 19 -44.33 -8.64 -47.04
CA CYS A 19 -44.63 -10.04 -46.61
C CYS A 19 -43.77 -11.21 -47.20
N THR A 20 -43.48 -12.35 -46.55
CA THR A 20 -44.32 -13.51 -46.03
C THR A 20 -45.14 -14.24 -47.13
N ILE A 21 -45.17 -15.58 -47.29
CA ILE A 21 -45.75 -16.71 -46.49
C ILE A 21 -45.22 -18.07 -47.10
N ASN A 22 -44.58 -19.02 -46.40
CA ASN A 22 -45.03 -20.22 -45.61
C ASN A 22 -45.51 -21.49 -46.39
N LEU A 23 -45.03 -22.72 -46.02
CA LEU A 23 -45.78 -24.00 -45.74
C LEU A 23 -45.01 -25.34 -46.00
N GLN A 24 -44.98 -26.25 -44.98
CA GLN A 24 -45.00 -27.76 -45.00
C GLN A 24 -43.94 -28.58 -45.81
N GLY A 25 -43.65 -29.87 -45.53
CA GLY A 25 -44.02 -30.75 -44.39
C GLY A 25 -43.70 -32.27 -44.51
N LEU A 26 -42.52 -32.73 -44.03
CA LEU A 26 -42.19 -33.97 -43.29
C LEU A 26 -42.44 -35.45 -43.79
N PHE A 27 -41.45 -36.33 -43.48
CA PHE A 27 -41.41 -37.82 -43.51
C PHE A 27 -41.56 -38.54 -44.87
N ALA A 28 -40.99 -39.71 -45.20
CA ALA A 28 -39.87 -40.59 -44.73
C ALA A 28 -39.56 -41.57 -45.93
N PHE A 29 -38.73 -42.65 -45.96
CA PHE A 29 -37.78 -43.44 -45.14
C PHE A 29 -36.94 -44.32 -46.17
N HIS A 30 -35.98 -45.24 -45.95
CA HIS A 30 -35.26 -45.87 -44.81
C HIS A 30 -33.94 -46.57 -45.33
N GLN A 31 -33.22 -47.29 -44.43
CA GLN A 31 -32.36 -48.48 -44.65
C GLN A 31 -30.82 -48.34 -44.85
N THR A 32 -30.11 -49.33 -44.28
CA THR A 32 -28.66 -49.65 -44.29
C THR A 32 -27.72 -48.85 -43.36
N GLN A 33 -27.44 -49.42 -42.18
CA GLN A 33 -26.21 -49.16 -41.40
C GLN A 33 -25.62 -50.49 -40.92
N SER A 34 -24.32 -50.72 -41.18
CA SER A 34 -23.49 -51.71 -40.48
C SER A 34 -21.99 -51.48 -40.71
N THR A 35 -21.58 -51.17 -41.95
CA THR A 35 -20.16 -51.10 -42.34
C THR A 35 -19.38 -49.87 -41.83
N ILE A 36 -20.06 -48.86 -41.29
CA ILE A 36 -19.46 -47.55 -40.94
C ILE A 36 -18.86 -47.52 -39.52
N ILE A 37 -19.26 -48.45 -38.63
CA ILE A 37 -18.93 -48.37 -37.20
C ILE A 37 -17.45 -48.68 -36.92
N SER A 38 -16.89 -49.73 -37.55
CA SER A 38 -15.51 -50.18 -37.28
C SER A 38 -14.44 -49.14 -37.61
N LEU A 39 -14.60 -48.37 -38.71
CA LEU A 39 -13.62 -47.34 -39.10
C LEU A 39 -13.59 -46.13 -38.13
N LYS A 40 -14.74 -45.73 -37.56
CA LYS A 40 -14.79 -44.62 -36.60
C LYS A 40 -14.10 -44.96 -35.29
N ILE A 41 -14.27 -46.19 -34.79
CA ILE A 41 -13.63 -46.66 -33.55
C ILE A 41 -12.11 -46.71 -33.69
N PHE A 42 -11.58 -47.17 -34.83
CA PHE A 42 -10.14 -47.22 -35.05
C PHE A 42 -9.50 -45.82 -35.11
N LYS A 43 -10.13 -44.87 -35.82
CA LYS A 43 -9.68 -43.46 -35.82
C LYS A 43 -9.70 -42.83 -34.42
N HIS A 44 -10.76 -43.05 -33.63
CA HIS A 44 -10.83 -42.51 -32.26
C HIS A 44 -9.74 -43.07 -31.33
N LYS A 45 -9.43 -44.38 -31.42
CA LYS A 45 -8.34 -44.97 -30.61
C LYS A 45 -6.97 -44.39 -30.96
N ILE A 46 -6.68 -44.14 -32.24
CA ILE A 46 -5.40 -43.52 -32.66
C ILE A 46 -5.30 -42.07 -32.14
N THR A 47 -6.34 -41.25 -32.29
CA THR A 47 -6.33 -39.87 -31.78
C THR A 47 -6.22 -39.82 -30.24
N ALA A 48 -6.90 -40.72 -29.53
CA ALA A 48 -6.79 -40.83 -28.08
C ALA A 48 -5.39 -41.27 -27.62
N MET A 49 -4.76 -42.23 -28.31
CA MET A 49 -3.38 -42.65 -28.02
C MET A 49 -2.37 -41.54 -28.32
N ALA A 50 -2.56 -40.77 -29.39
CA ALA A 50 -1.73 -39.59 -29.68
C ALA A 50 -1.88 -38.49 -28.61
N SER A 51 -3.10 -38.22 -28.14
CA SER A 51 -3.37 -37.27 -27.05
C SER A 51 -2.75 -37.73 -25.73
N VAL A 52 -2.87 -39.02 -25.36
CA VAL A 52 -2.25 -39.57 -24.14
C VAL A 52 -0.72 -39.61 -24.24
N ALA A 53 -0.16 -39.89 -25.42
CA ALA A 53 1.29 -39.82 -25.66
C ALA A 53 1.81 -38.38 -25.57
N GLY A 54 1.11 -37.42 -26.19
CA GLY A 54 1.42 -35.99 -26.10
C GLY A 54 1.36 -35.48 -24.66
N ASN A 55 0.32 -35.82 -23.91
CA ASN A 55 0.23 -35.50 -22.48
C ASN A 55 1.34 -36.18 -21.67
N LYS A 56 1.67 -37.45 -21.91
CA LYS A 56 2.79 -38.12 -21.23
C LYS A 56 4.14 -37.47 -21.54
N LEU A 57 4.38 -37.06 -22.78
CA LEU A 57 5.59 -36.33 -23.16
C LEU A 57 5.62 -34.94 -22.50
N MET A 58 4.49 -34.22 -22.47
CA MET A 58 4.38 -32.92 -21.81
C MET A 58 4.56 -33.03 -20.29
N PHE A 59 4.00 -34.06 -19.64
CA PHE A 59 4.24 -34.36 -18.23
C PHE A 59 5.70 -34.76 -17.96
N MET A 60 6.36 -35.52 -18.85
CA MET A 60 7.80 -35.78 -18.72
C MET A 60 8.64 -34.52 -18.94
N VAL A 61 8.27 -33.63 -19.85
CA VAL A 61 8.94 -32.33 -20.05
C VAL A 61 8.72 -31.39 -18.84
N VAL A 62 7.53 -31.37 -18.25
CA VAL A 62 7.24 -30.62 -17.01
C VAL A 62 7.95 -31.24 -15.80
N LEU A 63 8.06 -32.56 -15.71
CA LEU A 63 8.87 -33.25 -14.69
C LEU A 63 10.37 -32.98 -14.89
N LEU A 64 10.88 -33.00 -16.12
CA LEU A 64 12.29 -32.72 -16.42
C LEU A 64 12.63 -31.23 -16.20
N MET A 65 11.74 -30.30 -16.55
CA MET A 65 11.87 -28.88 -16.15
C MET A 65 11.73 -28.69 -14.65
N GLY A 66 10.86 -29.46 -13.99
CA GLY A 66 10.74 -29.50 -12.53
C GLY A 66 12.01 -30.00 -11.86
N ILE A 67 12.65 -31.04 -12.41
CA ILE A 67 13.95 -31.59 -11.95
C ILE A 67 15.09 -30.62 -12.26
N TYR A 68 15.06 -29.90 -13.40
CA TYR A 68 16.04 -28.84 -13.69
C TYR A 68 15.87 -27.64 -12.74
N ALA A 69 14.64 -27.25 -12.41
CA ALA A 69 14.35 -26.23 -11.42
C ALA A 69 14.78 -26.68 -10.01
N TYR A 70 14.50 -27.94 -9.63
CA TYR A 70 14.93 -28.51 -8.36
C TYR A 70 16.45 -28.69 -8.27
N GLY A 71 17.10 -28.99 -9.40
CA GLY A 71 18.56 -29.03 -9.54
C GLY A 71 19.18 -27.63 -9.41
N ALA A 72 18.62 -26.62 -10.07
CA ALA A 72 19.01 -25.22 -9.90
C ALA A 72 18.77 -24.68 -8.49
N PHE A 73 17.73 -25.18 -7.79
CA PHE A 73 17.44 -24.86 -6.40
C PHE A 73 18.41 -25.56 -5.43
N SER A 74 18.74 -26.84 -5.69
CA SER A 74 19.68 -27.64 -4.90
C SER A 74 21.15 -27.28 -5.15
N ALA A 75 21.46 -26.68 -6.30
CA ALA A 75 22.77 -26.11 -6.62
C ALA A 75 23.08 -24.80 -5.86
N ARG A 76 22.23 -24.38 -4.91
CA ARG A 76 22.46 -23.20 -4.05
C ARG A 76 22.81 -23.59 -2.60
N SER A 77 23.54 -24.69 -2.41
CA SER A 77 23.93 -25.21 -1.09
C SER A 77 25.43 -25.17 -0.78
N SER A 78 26.26 -24.52 -1.60
CA SER A 78 27.57 -24.03 -1.16
C SER A 78 27.39 -22.62 -0.56
N ILE A 79 27.23 -22.54 0.77
CA ILE A 79 27.21 -21.26 1.50
C ILE A 79 28.54 -20.54 1.26
N PRO A 80 28.57 -19.32 0.69
CA PRO A 80 29.80 -18.54 0.61
C PRO A 80 30.31 -18.26 2.03
N PRO A 81 31.57 -18.61 2.36
CA PRO A 81 32.06 -18.54 3.74
C PRO A 81 32.00 -17.10 4.25
N VAL A 82 31.25 -16.89 5.34
CA VAL A 82 31.04 -15.65 6.10
C VAL A 82 31.30 -14.39 5.26
N SER A 83 30.37 -14.06 4.35
CA SER A 83 30.52 -12.93 3.43
C SER A 83 30.90 -11.66 4.20
N SER A 84 32.04 -11.08 3.84
CA SER A 84 32.66 -9.99 4.61
C SER A 84 31.72 -8.80 4.69
N ILE A 85 31.84 -7.98 5.74
CA ILE A 85 30.91 -6.84 5.89
C ILE A 85 31.06 -5.83 4.74
N ASN A 86 32.20 -5.81 4.04
CA ASN A 86 32.39 -5.14 2.74
C ASN A 86 31.49 -5.77 1.66
N GLN A 87 31.58 -7.08 1.42
CA GLN A 87 30.76 -7.79 0.41
C GLN A 87 29.26 -7.62 0.67
N ARG A 88 28.84 -7.62 1.94
CA ARG A 88 27.45 -7.37 2.35
C ARG A 88 27.02 -5.93 2.06
N PHE A 89 27.91 -4.95 2.15
CA PHE A 89 27.62 -3.56 1.80
C PHE A 89 27.53 -3.39 0.28
N GLU A 90 28.43 -3.96 -0.50
CA GLU A 90 28.37 -3.91 -1.98
C GLU A 90 27.11 -4.61 -2.54
N ALA A 91 26.73 -5.76 -1.97
CA ALA A 91 25.48 -6.44 -2.33
C ALA A 91 24.24 -5.61 -1.97
N TRP A 92 24.25 -4.93 -0.81
CA TRP A 92 23.17 -4.04 -0.38
C TRP A 92 23.09 -2.75 -1.22
N ILE A 93 24.24 -2.18 -1.63
CA ILE A 93 24.32 -1.07 -2.60
C ILE A 93 23.61 -1.47 -3.89
N ALA A 94 23.93 -2.63 -4.45
CA ALA A 94 23.32 -3.13 -5.68
C ALA A 94 21.81 -3.40 -5.51
N GLN A 95 21.40 -4.00 -4.39
CA GLN A 95 20.00 -4.28 -4.07
C GLN A 95 19.13 -3.00 -4.00
N TYR A 96 19.67 -1.91 -3.46
CA TYR A 96 18.95 -0.65 -3.25
C TYR A 96 19.35 0.47 -4.22
N GLY A 97 20.04 0.13 -5.33
CA GLY A 97 20.41 1.08 -6.38
C GLY A 97 21.25 2.27 -5.90
N ARG A 98 22.06 2.09 -4.85
CA ARG A 98 22.77 3.21 -4.20
C ARG A 98 23.90 3.75 -5.06
N VAL A 99 23.92 5.07 -5.23
CA VAL A 99 24.99 5.84 -5.86
C VAL A 99 25.48 6.88 -4.86
N TYR A 100 26.80 7.06 -4.77
CA TYR A 100 27.44 8.03 -3.88
C TYR A 100 28.29 8.98 -4.71
N ALA A 101 28.42 10.24 -4.25
CA ALA A 101 29.13 11.29 -4.99
C ALA A 101 30.62 10.96 -5.20
N ASP A 102 31.25 10.35 -4.20
CA ASP A 102 32.67 10.01 -4.21
C ASP A 102 33.00 8.83 -3.27
N ALA A 103 34.27 8.41 -3.28
CA ALA A 103 34.76 7.30 -2.46
C ALA A 103 34.79 7.61 -0.95
N GLY A 104 34.91 8.88 -0.55
CA GLY A 104 34.84 9.34 0.83
C GLY A 104 33.42 9.22 1.41
N GLU A 105 32.40 9.67 0.67
CA GLU A 105 31.00 9.45 1.05
C GLU A 105 30.68 7.95 1.07
N LYS A 106 31.13 7.16 0.08
CA LYS A 106 30.98 5.69 0.13
C LYS A 106 31.64 5.08 1.38
N ALA A 107 32.82 5.55 1.78
CA ALA A 107 33.49 5.09 3.00
C ALA A 107 32.76 5.52 4.29
N ARG A 108 32.18 6.73 4.34
CA ARG A 108 31.34 7.19 5.45
C ARG A 108 30.07 6.36 5.56
N ARG A 109 29.36 6.14 4.45
CA ARG A 109 28.17 5.30 4.33
C ARG A 109 28.44 3.86 4.74
N PHE A 110 29.59 3.30 4.35
CA PHE A 110 30.04 1.99 4.83
C PHE A 110 30.27 1.95 6.35
N SER A 111 30.83 3.02 6.94
CA SER A 111 31.03 3.13 8.39
C SER A 111 29.69 3.14 9.16
N ILE A 112 28.69 3.84 8.61
CA ILE A 112 27.32 3.86 9.15
C ILE A 112 26.66 2.48 9.01
N PHE A 113 26.73 1.87 7.82
CA PHE A 113 26.20 0.54 7.54
C PHE A 113 26.73 -0.53 8.51
N LYS A 114 28.04 -0.53 8.80
CA LYS A 114 28.65 -1.43 9.80
C LYS A 114 28.01 -1.28 11.19
N LYS A 115 27.77 -0.05 11.65
CA LYS A 115 27.14 0.22 12.96
C LYS A 115 25.69 -0.23 12.98
N ASN A 116 24.92 0.11 11.95
CA ASN A 116 23.50 -0.25 11.84
C ASN A 116 23.31 -1.79 11.76
N VAL A 117 24.15 -2.49 10.97
CA VAL A 117 24.14 -3.96 10.91
C VAL A 117 24.49 -4.60 12.26
N ALA A 118 25.42 -4.02 13.02
CA ALA A 118 25.74 -4.50 14.37
C ALA A 118 24.57 -4.32 15.35
N PHE A 119 23.88 -3.17 15.31
CA PHE A 119 22.66 -2.91 16.08
C PHE A 119 21.53 -3.89 15.73
N ILE A 120 21.22 -4.08 14.44
CA ILE A 120 20.21 -5.02 13.96
C ILE A 120 20.50 -6.45 14.45
N HIS A 121 21.76 -6.90 14.33
CA HIS A 121 22.19 -8.20 14.81
C HIS A 121 22.06 -8.33 16.34
N HIS A 122 22.47 -7.31 17.11
CA HIS A 122 22.35 -7.30 18.56
C HIS A 122 20.88 -7.37 19.02
N ASN A 123 19.99 -6.55 18.45
CA ASN A 123 18.56 -6.59 18.78
C ASN A 123 17.95 -7.98 18.51
N ASN A 124 18.28 -8.58 17.36
CA ASN A 124 17.68 -9.85 16.95
C ASN A 124 18.21 -11.09 17.71
N LYS A 125 19.31 -10.97 18.46
CA LYS A 125 19.82 -12.07 19.32
C LYS A 125 18.87 -12.43 20.46
N PHE A 126 18.07 -11.47 20.94
CA PHE A 126 17.15 -11.71 22.05
C PHE A 126 15.90 -12.44 21.54
N ALA A 127 15.76 -13.71 21.93
CA ALA A 127 14.64 -14.57 21.52
C ALA A 127 13.28 -13.96 21.86
N ASN A 128 13.17 -13.34 23.04
CA ASN A 128 11.93 -12.85 23.64
C ASN A 128 11.33 -11.60 22.95
N LYS A 129 11.93 -11.07 21.88
CA LYS A 129 11.35 -9.96 21.11
C LYS A 129 10.35 -10.47 20.07
N THR A 130 9.10 -10.04 20.22
CA THR A 130 7.94 -10.27 19.32
C THR A 130 8.09 -9.66 17.92
N TYR A 131 9.13 -8.85 17.71
CA TYR A 131 9.49 -8.25 16.42
C TYR A 131 10.95 -8.54 16.03
N LYS A 132 11.24 -8.42 14.74
CA LYS A 132 12.60 -8.51 14.17
C LYS A 132 12.93 -7.28 13.33
N LEU A 133 14.22 -6.93 13.33
CA LEU A 133 14.80 -5.87 12.50
C LEU A 133 15.48 -6.46 11.25
N ALA A 134 15.59 -5.69 10.18
CA ALA A 134 16.30 -6.09 8.96
C ALA A 134 17.19 -4.96 8.39
N VAL A 135 18.13 -5.35 7.53
CA VAL A 135 19.01 -4.43 6.79
C VAL A 135 18.25 -3.87 5.58
N ASN A 136 17.29 -2.99 5.85
CA ASN A 136 16.41 -2.36 4.85
C ASN A 136 17.11 -1.20 4.10
N GLN A 137 16.36 -0.40 3.32
CA GLN A 137 16.91 0.70 2.52
C GLN A 137 17.56 1.83 3.35
N PHE A 138 17.34 1.92 4.67
CA PHE A 138 17.89 2.97 5.53
C PHE A 138 19.21 2.58 6.21
N ALA A 139 19.81 1.44 5.85
CA ALA A 139 20.98 0.90 6.54
C ALA A 139 22.25 1.76 6.43
N ASP A 140 22.38 2.65 5.45
CA ASP A 140 23.50 3.60 5.32
C ASP A 140 23.23 4.99 5.92
N LEU A 141 22.03 5.21 6.48
CA LEU A 141 21.66 6.46 7.16
C LEU A 141 21.93 6.38 8.66
N THR A 142 22.52 7.44 9.22
CA THR A 142 22.43 7.66 10.67
C THR A 142 20.98 7.92 11.06
N ASN A 143 20.60 7.64 12.30
CA ASN A 143 19.25 7.91 12.77
C ASN A 143 18.83 9.39 12.63
N LYS A 144 19.77 10.33 12.78
CA LYS A 144 19.55 11.77 12.55
C LYS A 144 19.25 12.07 11.07
N GLU A 145 20.01 11.51 10.13
CA GLU A 145 19.75 11.66 8.68
C GLU A 145 18.42 11.00 8.28
N PHE A 146 18.10 9.84 8.86
CA PHE A 146 16.84 9.13 8.63
C PHE A 146 15.64 9.96 9.09
N ARG A 147 15.61 10.46 10.33
CA ARG A 147 14.52 11.33 10.82
C ARG A 147 14.34 12.53 9.91
N ALA A 148 15.40 13.30 9.69
CA ALA A 148 15.37 14.52 8.89
C ALA A 148 14.87 14.34 7.43
N ALA A 149 14.86 13.11 6.90
CA ALA A 149 14.35 12.80 5.56
C ALA A 149 13.02 12.02 5.53
N LYS A 150 12.50 11.55 6.68
CA LYS A 150 11.31 10.67 6.75
C LYS A 150 10.22 11.08 7.74
N THR A 151 10.55 11.89 8.75
CA THR A 151 9.59 12.48 9.70
C THR A 151 9.13 13.85 9.21
N GLY A 152 7.96 14.31 9.63
CA GLY A 152 7.41 15.61 9.23
C GLY A 152 5.98 15.91 9.72
N PHE A 153 5.51 15.23 10.76
CA PHE A 153 4.28 15.64 11.45
C PHE A 153 4.55 16.91 12.27
N LYS A 154 3.62 17.86 12.22
CA LYS A 154 3.66 19.14 12.96
C LYS A 154 2.27 19.46 13.51
N LYS A 155 1.99 19.10 14.77
CA LYS A 155 0.73 19.50 15.44
C LYS A 155 0.77 21.02 15.72
N PRO A 156 -0.24 21.82 15.31
CA PRO A 156 -0.31 23.23 15.64
C PRO A 156 -0.42 23.47 17.15
N VAL A 157 0.29 24.48 17.67
CA VAL A 157 0.38 24.74 19.12
C VAL A 157 -0.96 25.20 19.72
N ASN A 158 -1.80 25.87 18.93
CA ASN A 158 -3.06 26.49 19.36
C ASN A 158 -4.28 25.87 18.67
N LEU A 159 -4.42 24.53 18.70
CA LEU A 159 -5.65 23.88 18.22
C LEU A 159 -6.83 24.19 19.15
N ILE A 160 -7.65 25.17 18.77
CA ILE A 160 -8.95 25.43 19.37
C ILE A 160 -9.87 24.27 18.99
N HIS A 161 -9.97 23.27 19.88
CA HIS A 161 -10.89 22.16 19.71
C HIS A 161 -12.32 22.72 19.77
N PRO A 162 -13.17 22.53 18.73
CA PRO A 162 -14.58 22.91 18.80
C PRO A 162 -15.26 22.21 19.98
N GLY A 163 -15.93 22.98 20.83
CA GLY A 163 -16.32 22.52 22.17
C GLY A 163 -17.26 21.31 22.16
N SER A 164 -16.73 20.14 22.53
CA SER A 164 -17.47 18.97 23.02
C SER A 164 -18.68 18.52 22.16
N SER A 165 -18.50 18.37 20.85
CA SER A 165 -19.35 17.44 20.10
C SER A 165 -19.19 16.03 20.66
N SER A 166 -20.28 15.27 20.80
CA SER A 166 -20.21 13.87 21.22
C SER A 166 -19.48 13.03 20.17
N PHE A 167 -18.40 12.36 20.59
CA PHE A 167 -17.62 11.49 19.71
C PHE A 167 -18.53 10.45 19.03
N ARG A 168 -18.58 10.48 17.70
CA ARG A 168 -19.48 9.71 16.83
C ARG A 168 -19.50 8.22 17.15
N TYR A 169 -18.33 7.64 17.39
CA TYR A 169 -18.19 6.20 17.67
C TYR A 169 -18.22 5.87 19.18
N GLY A 170 -18.51 6.84 20.06
CA GLY A 170 -18.56 6.62 21.51
C GLY A 170 -19.63 5.60 21.94
N ASN A 171 -20.76 5.57 21.22
CA ASN A 171 -21.86 4.63 21.46
C ASN A 171 -21.68 3.25 20.80
N VAL A 172 -20.54 2.98 20.15
CA VAL A 172 -20.23 1.64 19.60
C VAL A 172 -19.99 0.67 20.76
N SER A 173 -20.96 -0.20 21.02
CA SER A 173 -20.97 -1.14 22.15
C SER A 173 -20.08 -2.37 21.95
N SER A 174 -19.80 -2.74 20.70
CA SER A 174 -18.95 -3.87 20.34
C SER A 174 -18.28 -3.62 18.99
N VAL A 175 -17.11 -4.23 18.80
CA VAL A 175 -16.32 -4.23 17.56
C VAL A 175 -15.91 -5.67 17.24
N PRO A 176 -15.57 -6.01 15.99
CA PRO A 176 -14.92 -7.29 15.67
C PRO A 176 -13.61 -7.48 16.45
N ASP A 177 -13.17 -8.73 16.67
CA ASP A 177 -11.86 -9.01 17.28
C ASP A 177 -10.67 -8.59 16.39
N THR A 178 -10.90 -8.59 15.07
CA THR A 178 -9.92 -8.24 14.04
C THR A 178 -10.55 -7.40 12.94
N MET A 179 -9.83 -6.38 12.47
CA MET A 179 -10.19 -5.61 11.27
C MET A 179 -8.96 -5.49 10.36
N ASP A 180 -9.17 -5.59 9.04
CA ASP A 180 -8.17 -5.31 8.03
C ASP A 180 -8.84 -4.66 6.82
N TRP A 181 -8.73 -3.34 6.69
CA TRP A 181 -9.36 -2.58 5.60
C TRP A 181 -8.78 -2.93 4.23
N ARG A 182 -7.63 -3.63 4.16
CA ARG A 182 -7.08 -4.17 2.90
C ARG A 182 -7.96 -5.29 2.36
N THR A 183 -8.47 -6.19 3.21
CA THR A 183 -9.37 -7.27 2.76
C THR A 183 -10.77 -6.77 2.38
N GLN A 184 -11.17 -5.60 2.91
CA GLN A 184 -12.37 -4.88 2.49
C GLN A 184 -12.16 -4.05 1.19
N GLY A 185 -10.94 -4.05 0.64
CA GLY A 185 -10.59 -3.29 -0.57
C GLY A 185 -10.64 -1.77 -0.38
N ALA A 186 -10.40 -1.29 0.85
CA ALA A 186 -10.42 0.13 1.25
C ALA A 186 -9.03 0.69 1.55
N VAL A 187 -7.99 0.09 0.97
CA VAL A 187 -6.59 0.52 1.11
C VAL A 187 -5.89 0.30 -0.24
N ASN A 188 -5.35 1.37 -0.84
CA ASN A 188 -4.53 1.28 -2.06
C ASN A 188 -3.17 0.59 -1.79
N PRO A 189 -2.39 0.24 -2.83
CA PRO A 189 -0.98 -0.14 -2.67
C PRO A 189 -0.18 0.87 -1.83
N ILE A 190 0.93 0.42 -1.24
CA ILE A 190 1.86 1.27 -0.49
C ILE A 190 2.58 2.24 -1.44
N LYS A 191 2.70 3.50 -1.01
CA LYS A 191 3.45 4.59 -1.67
C LYS A 191 4.76 4.88 -0.90
N ASP A 192 5.65 5.70 -1.44
CA ASP A 192 6.85 6.20 -0.73
C ASP A 192 6.95 7.73 -0.83
N GLN A 193 7.07 8.41 0.31
CA GLN A 193 7.28 9.86 0.41
C GLN A 193 8.69 10.32 0.00
N GLY A 194 9.60 9.39 -0.32
CA GLY A 194 10.99 9.73 -0.67
C GLY A 194 11.68 10.46 0.49
N GLN A 195 12.36 11.57 0.19
CA GLN A 195 13.05 12.45 1.16
C GLN A 195 12.17 13.59 1.72
N CYS A 196 10.88 13.63 1.39
CA CYS A 196 9.97 14.72 1.72
C CYS A 196 9.26 14.46 3.06
N GLY A 197 9.11 15.48 3.92
CA GLY A 197 8.39 15.39 5.20
C GLY A 197 6.87 15.27 5.08
N SER A 198 6.32 14.92 3.92
CA SER A 198 4.87 14.93 3.65
C SER A 198 4.08 13.73 4.20
N CYS A 199 4.57 13.10 5.27
CA CYS A 199 3.90 11.98 5.94
C CYS A 199 2.47 12.32 6.41
N TRP A 200 2.22 13.56 6.80
CA TRP A 200 0.90 14.12 7.10
C TRP A 200 -0.08 13.95 5.92
N ALA A 201 0.36 14.28 4.70
CA ALA A 201 -0.44 14.14 3.49
C ALA A 201 -0.74 12.67 3.17
N PHE A 202 0.25 11.76 3.28
CA PHE A 202 0.04 10.32 3.08
C PHE A 202 -0.91 9.70 4.13
N SER A 203 -0.83 10.16 5.38
CA SER A 203 -1.71 9.74 6.48
C SER A 203 -3.16 10.17 6.22
N ALA A 204 -3.38 11.45 5.92
CA ALA A 204 -4.70 11.99 5.59
C ALA A 204 -5.28 11.35 4.31
N VAL A 205 -4.50 11.26 3.22
CA VAL A 205 -4.94 10.64 1.96
C VAL A 205 -5.32 9.18 2.16
N ALA A 206 -4.56 8.38 2.90
CA ALA A 206 -4.92 6.99 3.17
C ALA A 206 -6.29 6.85 3.87
N ALA A 207 -6.64 7.77 4.76
CA ALA A 207 -7.95 7.80 5.40
C ALA A 207 -9.06 8.31 4.45
N VAL A 208 -8.78 9.30 3.59
CA VAL A 208 -9.74 9.79 2.58
C VAL A 208 -10.03 8.74 1.51
N GLU A 209 -9.01 8.05 0.99
CA GLU A 209 -9.15 6.92 0.06
C GLU A 209 -10.02 5.81 0.68
N GLY A 210 -9.80 5.52 1.96
CA GLY A 210 -10.56 4.55 2.74
C GLY A 210 -12.04 4.91 2.90
N ILE A 211 -12.36 6.10 3.42
CA ILE A 211 -13.78 6.50 3.59
C ILE A 211 -14.49 6.66 2.24
N THR A 212 -13.78 7.09 1.18
CA THR A 212 -14.33 7.17 -0.18
C THR A 212 -14.71 5.80 -0.71
N LYS A 213 -13.89 4.76 -0.46
CA LYS A 213 -14.27 3.37 -0.77
C LYS A 213 -15.51 2.94 0.01
N ILE A 214 -15.56 3.22 1.31
CA ILE A 214 -16.64 2.78 2.20
C ILE A 214 -17.97 3.42 1.81
N SER A 215 -17.99 4.72 1.48
CA SER A 215 -19.23 5.45 1.13
C SER A 215 -19.67 5.30 -0.33
N THR A 216 -18.73 5.17 -1.28
CA THR A 216 -19.06 5.15 -2.73
C THR A 216 -18.90 3.79 -3.41
N GLY A 217 -18.33 2.80 -2.71
CA GLY A 217 -17.93 1.50 -3.26
C GLY A 217 -16.66 1.53 -4.13
N LYS A 218 -16.12 2.71 -4.46
CA LYS A 218 -14.96 2.90 -5.36
C LYS A 218 -13.69 3.25 -4.59
N LEU A 219 -12.66 2.42 -4.72
CA LEU A 219 -11.31 2.78 -4.28
C LEU A 219 -10.68 3.66 -5.38
N VAL A 220 -10.13 4.80 -4.99
CA VAL A 220 -9.44 5.75 -5.87
C VAL A 220 -8.05 5.98 -5.28
N SER A 221 -7.01 6.07 -6.12
CA SER A 221 -5.69 6.55 -5.68
C SER A 221 -5.67 8.07 -5.83
N LEU A 222 -5.66 8.77 -4.70
CA LEU A 222 -5.67 10.24 -4.65
C LEU A 222 -4.24 10.79 -4.58
N SER A 223 -4.06 12.06 -4.93
CA SER A 223 -2.76 12.71 -4.95
C SER A 223 -2.38 13.28 -3.58
N GLU A 224 -1.26 12.81 -3.02
CA GLU A 224 -0.58 13.50 -1.93
C GLU A 224 0.13 14.79 -2.40
N GLN A 225 0.51 14.89 -3.68
CA GLN A 225 1.19 16.07 -4.21
C GLN A 225 0.27 17.29 -4.28
N GLU A 226 -1.04 17.10 -4.48
CA GLU A 226 -2.00 18.21 -4.43
C GLU A 226 -2.03 18.85 -3.04
N LEU A 227 -2.00 18.05 -1.95
CA LEU A 227 -1.84 18.59 -0.60
C LEU A 227 -0.48 19.29 -0.42
N VAL A 228 0.62 18.63 -0.82
CA VAL A 228 1.97 19.21 -0.71
C VAL A 228 2.08 20.55 -1.44
N ASP A 229 1.51 20.70 -2.63
CA ASP A 229 1.65 21.93 -3.44
C ASP A 229 0.61 23.00 -3.10
N CYS A 230 -0.62 22.61 -2.73
CA CYS A 230 -1.76 23.53 -2.60
C CYS A 230 -2.17 23.82 -1.15
N ASP A 231 -1.90 22.92 -0.19
CA ASP A 231 -2.25 23.16 1.20
C ASP A 231 -1.14 23.92 1.92
N ARG A 232 -1.20 25.24 1.74
CA ARG A 232 -0.21 26.24 2.21
C ARG A 232 -0.88 27.43 2.91
N THR A 233 -2.17 27.31 3.22
CA THR A 233 -3.00 28.42 3.72
C THR A 233 -3.14 28.47 5.24
N THR A 234 -2.64 27.46 5.95
CA THR A 234 -2.73 27.31 7.40
C THR A 234 -1.36 26.95 7.99
N ASN A 235 -1.19 25.80 8.63
CA ASN A 235 0.07 25.41 9.27
C ASN A 235 1.01 24.63 8.36
N ASP A 236 0.48 24.09 7.26
CA ASP A 236 1.15 23.08 6.44
C ASP A 236 2.15 23.66 5.44
N GLN A 237 3.32 23.02 5.37
CA GLN A 237 4.54 23.55 4.76
C GLN A 237 5.16 22.54 3.76
N GLY A 238 4.31 21.67 3.18
CA GLY A 238 4.72 20.70 2.17
C GLY A 238 5.72 19.68 2.71
N CYS A 239 6.90 19.60 2.07
CA CYS A 239 8.01 18.75 2.51
C CYS A 239 8.64 19.18 3.83
N ASN A 240 8.36 20.40 4.32
CA ASN A 240 8.78 20.84 5.66
C ASN A 240 7.82 20.37 6.76
N GLY A 241 6.77 19.62 6.42
CA GLY A 241 5.83 19.00 7.36
C GLY A 241 4.49 19.74 7.50
N GLY A 242 3.57 19.13 8.24
CA GLY A 242 2.16 19.54 8.33
C GLY A 242 1.29 18.63 9.21
N PHE A 243 -0.02 18.78 9.10
CA PHE A 243 -1.02 18.22 10.03
C PHE A 243 -2.21 17.60 9.29
N MET A 244 -2.71 16.45 9.76
CA MET A 244 -3.75 15.72 9.02
C MET A 244 -5.11 16.44 9.02
N ASP A 245 -5.41 17.28 10.01
CA ASP A 245 -6.70 17.98 10.10
C ASP A 245 -6.75 19.23 9.21
N ASP A 246 -5.60 19.90 9.01
CA ASP A 246 -5.42 20.96 8.01
C ASP A 246 -5.68 20.36 6.62
N ALA A 247 -5.00 19.24 6.30
CA ALA A 247 -5.25 18.46 5.10
C ALA A 247 -6.72 18.03 4.95
N PHE A 248 -7.38 17.52 6.00
CA PHE A 248 -8.81 17.19 5.94
C PHE A 248 -9.68 18.44 5.71
N GLN A 249 -9.35 19.58 6.30
CA GLN A 249 -10.05 20.85 6.04
C GLN A 249 -9.83 21.33 4.59
N PHE A 250 -8.67 21.08 3.99
CA PHE A 250 -8.46 21.27 2.55
C PHE A 250 -9.34 20.33 1.72
N VAL A 251 -9.32 19.01 1.98
CA VAL A 251 -10.16 18.03 1.23
C VAL A 251 -11.66 18.36 1.39
N LYS A 252 -12.09 18.80 2.56
CA LYS A 252 -13.47 19.25 2.82
C LYS A 252 -13.83 20.51 2.02
N THR A 253 -12.89 21.42 1.85
CA THR A 253 -13.11 22.69 1.13
C THR A 253 -13.03 22.52 -0.38
N LYS A 254 -11.95 21.90 -0.88
CA LYS A 254 -11.58 21.79 -2.30
C LYS A 254 -11.88 20.41 -2.88
N GLY A 255 -11.66 19.34 -2.11
CA GLY A 255 -11.54 17.96 -2.59
C GLY A 255 -10.08 17.63 -2.92
N LEU A 256 -9.83 16.43 -3.46
CA LEU A 256 -8.55 16.02 -4.03
C LEU A 256 -8.75 15.29 -5.37
N THR A 257 -7.81 15.48 -6.29
CA THR A 257 -7.73 14.77 -7.58
C THR A 257 -6.94 13.46 -7.47
N THR A 258 -6.86 12.71 -8.57
CA THR A 258 -6.15 11.42 -8.61
C THR A 258 -4.64 11.56 -8.70
N GLU A 259 -3.91 10.60 -8.13
CA GLU A 259 -2.46 10.46 -8.29
C GLU A 259 -2.05 10.46 -9.78
N THR A 260 -2.81 9.80 -10.65
CA THR A 260 -2.55 9.79 -12.10
C THR A 260 -2.61 11.18 -12.74
N LYS A 261 -3.44 12.10 -12.21
CA LYS A 261 -3.57 13.48 -12.74
C LYS A 261 -2.57 14.44 -12.09
N TYR A 262 -2.16 14.18 -10.84
CA TYR A 262 -1.18 14.98 -10.11
C TYR A 262 -0.16 14.05 -9.41
N PRO A 263 0.80 13.48 -10.16
CA PRO A 263 1.72 12.48 -9.60
C PRO A 263 2.65 13.05 -8.54
N TYR A 264 3.02 12.20 -7.59
CA TYR A 264 3.96 12.52 -6.52
C TYR A 264 5.40 12.67 -7.01
N SER A 265 6.10 13.67 -6.45
CA SER A 265 7.43 14.12 -6.87
C SER A 265 8.48 14.13 -5.75
N ALA A 266 8.07 13.89 -4.50
CA ALA A 266 8.92 13.97 -3.30
C ALA A 266 9.64 15.32 -3.12
N ALA A 267 9.03 16.41 -3.61
CA ALA A 267 9.51 17.78 -3.49
C ALA A 267 8.34 18.77 -3.35
N ASP A 268 8.63 19.99 -2.93
CA ASP A 268 7.70 21.11 -2.96
C ASP A 268 7.52 21.62 -4.40
N GLY A 269 6.27 21.72 -4.89
CA GLY A 269 5.93 22.28 -6.20
C GLY A 269 4.94 23.46 -6.11
N THR A 270 4.55 23.97 -7.28
CA THR A 270 3.56 25.06 -7.40
C THR A 270 2.17 24.50 -7.66
N CYS A 271 1.20 24.84 -6.80
CA CYS A 271 -0.19 24.40 -6.91
C CYS A 271 -0.79 24.57 -8.32
N SER A 272 -1.02 23.46 -9.01
CA SER A 272 -1.44 23.46 -10.42
C SER A 272 -2.97 23.48 -10.56
N THR A 273 -3.54 24.67 -10.72
CA THR A 273 -5.01 24.88 -10.85
C THR A 273 -5.69 24.06 -11.96
N ALA A 274 -4.97 23.75 -13.05
CA ALA A 274 -5.44 22.87 -14.13
C ALA A 274 -5.52 21.38 -13.73
N LYS A 275 -4.68 20.94 -12.78
CA LYS A 275 -4.79 19.60 -12.19
C LYS A 275 -5.91 19.55 -11.15
N THR A 276 -6.09 20.59 -10.34
CA THR A 276 -7.08 20.61 -9.25
C THR A 276 -8.52 20.97 -9.66
N THR A 277 -8.77 21.39 -10.92
CA THR A 277 -10.09 21.86 -11.41
C THR A 277 -11.24 20.83 -11.33
N SER A 278 -10.94 19.57 -11.00
CA SER A 278 -11.95 18.51 -10.85
C SER A 278 -11.44 17.50 -9.81
N PRO A 279 -11.94 17.57 -8.56
CA PRO A 279 -11.60 16.58 -7.55
C PRO A 279 -12.26 15.23 -7.86
N ALA A 280 -11.55 14.15 -7.56
CA ALA A 280 -12.03 12.77 -7.66
C ALA A 280 -12.65 12.27 -6.34
N ALA A 281 -12.28 12.88 -5.21
CA ALA A 281 -12.90 12.66 -3.91
C ALA A 281 -13.10 13.99 -3.16
N LYS A 282 -14.09 14.03 -2.28
CA LYS A 282 -14.38 15.13 -1.36
C LYS A 282 -15.06 14.58 -0.11
N ILE A 283 -14.82 15.22 1.03
CA ILE A 283 -15.35 14.82 2.34
C ILE A 283 -16.29 15.93 2.86
N SER A 284 -17.32 15.58 3.64
CA SER A 284 -18.22 16.56 4.25
C SER A 284 -17.71 17.11 5.59
N GLY A 285 -16.84 16.36 6.28
CA GLY A 285 -16.23 16.76 7.54
C GLY A 285 -14.99 15.93 7.90
N TYR A 286 -14.52 16.11 9.12
CA TYR A 286 -13.56 15.25 9.81
C TYR A 286 -13.80 15.38 11.32
N GLU A 287 -13.26 14.46 12.10
CA GLU A 287 -13.47 14.39 13.56
C GLU A 287 -12.24 13.81 14.26
N ASP A 288 -11.90 14.36 15.42
CA ASP A 288 -10.87 13.84 16.32
C ASP A 288 -11.34 12.60 17.06
N VAL A 289 -10.46 11.61 17.19
CA VAL A 289 -10.58 10.59 18.22
C VAL A 289 -10.17 11.22 19.57
N PRO A 290 -10.95 11.04 20.65
CA PRO A 290 -10.54 11.44 22.00
C PRO A 290 -9.11 11.03 22.33
N ALA A 291 -8.24 12.01 22.58
CA ALA A 291 -6.82 11.78 22.79
C ALA A 291 -6.54 10.91 24.03
N ASN A 292 -5.47 10.12 23.94
CA ASN A 292 -5.01 9.17 24.97
C ASN A 292 -6.07 8.11 25.32
N ASN A 293 -6.76 7.59 24.29
CA ASN A 293 -7.82 6.59 24.44
C ASN A 293 -7.79 5.53 23.31
N GLU A 294 -7.10 4.42 23.55
CA GLU A 294 -7.04 3.27 22.62
C GLU A 294 -8.41 2.60 22.39
N ASP A 295 -9.40 2.73 23.29
CA ASP A 295 -10.77 2.21 23.07
C ASP A 295 -11.56 3.08 22.08
N ALA A 296 -11.45 4.41 22.20
CA ALA A 296 -12.03 5.32 21.21
C ALA A 296 -11.39 5.13 19.83
N LEU A 297 -10.05 4.99 19.78
CA LEU A 297 -9.33 4.67 18.54
C LEU A 297 -9.76 3.32 17.96
N LEU A 298 -10.02 2.31 18.80
CA LEU A 298 -10.48 0.99 18.37
C LEU A 298 -11.87 1.07 17.73
N LYS A 299 -12.79 1.81 18.34
CA LYS A 299 -14.15 2.03 17.84
C LYS A 299 -14.16 2.78 16.51
N ALA A 300 -13.28 3.77 16.33
CA ALA A 300 -13.10 4.46 15.06
C ALA A 300 -12.48 3.52 14.00
N ALA A 301 -11.37 2.84 14.31
CA ALA A 301 -10.67 1.92 13.42
C ALA A 301 -11.51 0.70 12.97
N ALA A 302 -12.54 0.34 13.76
CA ALA A 302 -13.51 -0.68 13.41
C ALA A 302 -14.53 -0.25 12.35
N ASN A 303 -14.66 1.07 12.10
CA ASN A 303 -15.62 1.65 11.16
C ASN A 303 -14.97 2.23 9.90
N GLN A 304 -13.72 2.70 9.98
CA GLN A 304 -12.94 3.19 8.83
C GLN A 304 -11.43 3.25 9.12
N PRO A 305 -10.55 3.40 8.11
CA PRO A 305 -9.15 3.78 8.33
C PRO A 305 -9.02 5.16 9.01
N ILE A 306 -8.05 5.27 9.92
CA ILE A 306 -7.83 6.46 10.78
C ILE A 306 -6.43 7.03 10.51
N ALA A 307 -6.32 8.34 10.37
CA ALA A 307 -5.03 9.04 10.32
C ALA A 307 -4.50 9.21 11.74
N VAL A 308 -3.25 8.84 12.00
CA VAL A 308 -2.63 8.94 13.34
C VAL A 308 -1.20 9.45 13.24
N ALA A 309 -0.74 10.14 14.28
CA ALA A 309 0.66 10.49 14.46
C ALA A 309 1.33 9.57 15.49
N ILE A 310 2.63 9.33 15.30
CA ILE A 310 3.49 8.53 16.18
C ILE A 310 4.88 9.17 16.30
N ASP A 311 5.59 8.83 17.37
CA ASP A 311 7.06 8.91 17.41
C ASP A 311 7.63 7.76 16.57
N ALA A 312 8.21 8.08 15.42
CA ALA A 312 8.92 7.11 14.57
C ALA A 312 10.45 7.27 14.63
N SER A 313 10.96 8.04 15.60
CA SER A 313 12.36 8.39 15.74
C SER A 313 13.27 7.21 16.06
N GLY A 314 12.75 6.21 16.79
CA GLY A 314 13.54 5.13 17.36
C GLY A 314 14.31 4.33 16.31
N SER A 315 15.59 4.01 16.58
CA SER A 315 16.40 3.20 15.65
C SER A 315 15.86 1.77 15.47
N ALA A 316 15.06 1.26 16.41
CA ALA A 316 14.30 0.03 16.22
C ALA A 316 13.14 0.19 15.20
N PHE A 317 12.52 1.37 15.11
CA PHE A 317 11.50 1.68 14.12
C PHE A 317 12.11 1.86 12.72
N GLN A 318 13.23 2.58 12.63
CA GLN A 318 14.03 2.73 11.39
C GLN A 318 14.32 1.39 10.69
N PHE A 319 14.66 0.35 11.46
CA PHE A 319 15.03 -0.97 10.94
C PHE A 319 13.95 -2.05 11.09
N TYR A 320 12.72 -1.69 11.45
CA TYR A 320 11.62 -2.66 11.59
C TYR A 320 11.39 -3.47 10.30
N SER A 321 11.02 -4.75 10.47
CA SER A 321 10.78 -5.69 9.37
C SER A 321 9.56 -6.58 9.58
N SER A 322 9.34 -7.14 10.77
CA SER A 322 8.24 -8.10 10.98
C SER A 322 7.93 -8.34 12.45
N GLY A 323 6.76 -8.91 12.73
CA GLY A 323 6.25 -9.22 14.07
C GLY A 323 5.50 -8.06 14.73
N VAL A 324 5.05 -8.23 15.98
CA VAL A 324 4.41 -7.13 16.73
C VAL A 324 5.49 -6.28 17.38
N PHE A 325 5.64 -5.05 16.92
CA PHE A 325 6.59 -4.08 17.44
C PHE A 325 6.25 -3.71 18.89
N THR A 326 7.23 -3.96 19.75
CA THR A 326 7.28 -3.62 21.18
C THR A 326 8.61 -2.94 21.50
N GLY A 327 9.19 -2.23 20.52
CA GLY A 327 10.47 -1.55 20.66
C GLY A 327 10.32 -0.18 21.30
N ASP A 328 11.43 0.31 21.86
CA ASP A 328 11.45 1.58 22.59
C ASP A 328 11.25 2.77 21.63
N CYS A 329 10.32 3.65 22.02
CA CYS A 329 9.96 4.92 21.39
C CYS A 329 9.35 5.82 22.49
N GLY A 330 9.41 7.13 22.31
CA GLY A 330 8.79 8.11 23.20
C GLY A 330 7.39 8.49 22.73
N THR A 331 7.03 9.74 23.02
CA THR A 331 5.72 10.36 22.70
C THR A 331 5.89 11.68 21.95
N ASP A 332 7.12 12.00 21.50
CA ASP A 332 7.44 13.19 20.71
C ASP A 332 7.05 12.93 19.25
N LEU A 333 5.75 13.03 18.96
CA LEU A 333 5.15 12.68 17.68
C LEU A 333 5.85 13.41 16.52
N ASP A 334 6.49 12.66 15.62
CA ASP A 334 7.24 13.22 14.48
C ASP A 334 6.81 12.65 13.12
N HIS A 335 5.96 11.61 13.07
CA HIS A 335 5.58 10.95 11.83
C HIS A 335 4.09 10.63 11.71
N GLY A 336 3.51 10.90 10.54
CA GLY A 336 2.11 10.60 10.20
C GLY A 336 1.96 9.26 9.48
N VAL A 337 1.05 8.41 9.96
CA VAL A 337 0.74 7.08 9.43
C VAL A 337 -0.76 6.82 9.46
N ALA A 338 -1.25 5.69 8.95
CA ALA A 338 -2.69 5.36 9.01
C ALA A 338 -2.94 4.00 9.67
N VAL A 339 -3.82 3.96 10.67
CA VAL A 339 -4.37 2.70 11.21
C VAL A 339 -5.38 2.18 10.19
N VAL A 340 -5.04 1.04 9.56
CA VAL A 340 -5.87 0.35 8.56
C VAL A 340 -6.45 -0.95 9.09
N GLY A 341 -6.37 -1.18 10.40
CA GLY A 341 -6.90 -2.36 11.06
C GLY A 341 -6.29 -2.62 12.43
N TYR A 342 -6.61 -3.79 12.99
CA TYR A 342 -6.09 -4.28 14.26
C TYR A 342 -6.35 -5.79 14.36
N GLY A 343 -5.73 -6.43 15.34
CA GLY A 343 -6.03 -7.81 15.67
C GLY A 343 -5.25 -8.31 16.87
N THR A 344 -4.98 -9.62 16.86
CA THR A 344 -4.22 -10.36 17.86
C THR A 344 -3.32 -11.36 17.13
N SER A 345 -2.03 -11.44 17.47
CA SER A 345 -1.10 -12.43 16.93
C SER A 345 -1.23 -13.79 17.62
N GLY A 346 -0.60 -14.83 17.05
CA GLY A 346 -0.72 -16.22 17.55
C GLY A 346 -0.14 -16.47 18.95
N ASP A 347 0.57 -15.50 19.52
CA ASP A 347 1.07 -15.49 20.90
C ASP A 347 0.13 -14.75 21.88
N GLY A 348 -1.01 -14.23 21.41
CA GLY A 348 -1.96 -13.45 22.19
C GLY A 348 -1.70 -11.94 22.22
N THR A 349 -0.61 -11.45 21.62
CA THR A 349 -0.29 -10.01 21.60
C THR A 349 -1.28 -9.24 20.71
N LYS A 350 -1.98 -8.25 21.28
CA LYS A 350 -2.89 -7.37 20.52
C LYS A 350 -2.07 -6.35 19.72
N TYR A 351 -2.52 -6.04 18.50
CA TYR A 351 -1.83 -5.07 17.64
C TYR A 351 -2.77 -4.12 16.90
N TRP A 352 -2.26 -2.93 16.57
CA TRP A 352 -2.71 -2.05 15.49
C TRP A 352 -2.04 -2.47 14.18
N LEU A 353 -2.78 -2.52 13.08
CA LEU A 353 -2.22 -2.69 11.73
C LEU A 353 -2.06 -1.30 11.10
N VAL A 354 -0.82 -0.87 10.95
CA VAL A 354 -0.48 0.49 10.52
C VAL A 354 0.15 0.48 9.13
N ARG A 355 -0.40 1.29 8.24
CA ARG A 355 0.11 1.62 6.90
C ARG A 355 1.14 2.74 7.02
N ASN A 356 2.35 2.51 6.52
CA ASN A 356 3.40 3.52 6.45
C ASN A 356 3.61 4.02 4.99
N SER A 357 4.33 5.13 4.83
CA SER A 357 4.57 5.86 3.58
C SER A 357 6.04 5.78 3.11
N TRP A 358 6.73 4.67 3.39
CA TRP A 358 8.16 4.48 3.13
C TRP A 358 8.49 3.37 2.13
N GLY A 359 7.54 3.03 1.24
CA GLY A 359 7.69 1.97 0.25
C GLY A 359 7.58 0.55 0.83
N THR A 360 7.42 -0.44 -0.04
CA THR A 360 7.18 -1.86 0.34
C THR A 360 8.43 -2.58 0.87
N SER A 361 9.61 -1.97 0.75
CA SER A 361 10.90 -2.54 1.20
C SER A 361 11.24 -2.25 2.66
N TRP A 362 10.46 -1.40 3.34
CA TRP A 362 10.49 -1.22 4.79
C TRP A 362 9.37 -2.04 5.46
N GLY A 363 9.61 -2.57 6.66
CA GLY A 363 8.59 -3.26 7.45
C GLY A 363 8.01 -4.51 6.79
N ASP A 364 6.78 -4.84 7.16
CA ASP A 364 6.01 -5.98 6.66
C ASP A 364 5.29 -5.52 5.38
N GLN A 365 6.03 -5.48 4.27
CA GLN A 365 5.58 -4.97 2.96
C GLN A 365 5.07 -3.51 2.99
N GLY A 366 5.69 -2.64 3.79
CA GLY A 366 5.26 -1.25 4.01
C GLY A 366 4.30 -1.05 5.20
N TYR A 367 3.91 -2.13 5.89
CA TYR A 367 3.08 -2.08 7.09
C TYR A 367 3.90 -2.36 8.36
N ILE A 368 3.38 -1.95 9.52
CA ILE A 368 3.89 -2.35 10.84
C ILE A 368 2.72 -2.79 11.73
N LYS A 369 2.96 -3.80 12.56
CA LYS A 369 2.05 -4.19 13.64
C LYS A 369 2.58 -3.59 14.93
N MET A 370 1.86 -2.65 15.54
CA MET A 370 2.29 -1.99 16.79
C MET A 370 1.48 -2.53 17.96
N HIS A 371 2.11 -2.81 19.11
CA HIS A 371 1.42 -3.33 20.29
C HIS A 371 0.27 -2.40 20.72
N ARG A 372 -0.92 -2.97 20.91
CA ARG A 372 -2.18 -2.30 21.26
C ARG A 372 -2.66 -2.75 22.64
N GLY A 373 -3.22 -1.83 23.43
CA GLY A 373 -3.73 -2.11 24.76
C GLY A 373 -2.62 -2.19 25.81
N ILE A 374 -1.66 -1.26 25.73
CA ILE A 374 -0.57 -1.15 26.72
C ILE A 374 -1.02 -0.31 27.93
N GLY A 375 -0.21 -0.29 29.00
CA GLY A 375 -0.55 0.47 30.22
C GLY A 375 -0.47 2.00 30.08
N ALA A 376 0.20 2.51 29.05
CA ALA A 376 0.28 3.94 28.75
C ALA A 376 -0.94 4.36 27.91
N LYS A 377 -1.63 5.43 28.33
CA LYS A 377 -2.88 5.90 27.69
C LYS A 377 -2.65 6.47 26.29
N GLU A 378 -1.46 7.01 26.10
CA GLU A 378 -0.87 7.54 24.88
C GLU A 378 -0.75 6.45 23.79
N GLY A 379 -0.78 5.17 24.16
CA GLY A 379 -0.51 4.03 23.28
C GLY A 379 0.98 3.92 22.93
N LEU A 380 1.38 2.81 22.27
CA LEU A 380 2.78 2.63 21.90
C LEU A 380 3.21 3.70 20.88
N CYS A 381 4.34 4.36 21.14
CA CYS A 381 4.85 5.49 20.38
C CYS A 381 3.87 6.69 20.26
N GLY A 382 2.94 6.85 21.20
CA GLY A 382 1.97 7.95 21.19
C GLY A 382 0.82 7.81 20.19
N ILE A 383 0.56 6.61 19.65
CA ILE A 383 -0.43 6.36 18.58
C ILE A 383 -1.87 6.79 18.91
N ALA A 384 -2.23 6.96 20.19
CA ALA A 384 -3.54 7.45 20.63
C ALA A 384 -3.57 8.95 20.99
N MET A 385 -2.44 9.68 20.91
CA MET A 385 -2.33 11.10 21.29
C MET A 385 -2.87 12.08 20.25
N SER A 386 -2.82 11.72 18.96
CA SER A 386 -3.32 12.54 17.87
C SER A 386 -3.78 11.64 16.73
N ALA A 387 -5.08 11.35 16.74
CA ALA A 387 -5.73 10.47 15.78
C ALA A 387 -7.05 11.11 15.33
N SER A 388 -7.28 11.18 14.02
CA SER A 388 -8.45 11.85 13.43
C SER A 388 -8.85 11.17 12.13
N TYR A 389 -10.08 11.40 11.68
CA TYR A 389 -10.61 10.71 10.51
C TYR A 389 -11.58 11.56 9.68
N PRO A 390 -11.60 11.38 8.35
CA PRO A 390 -12.50 12.08 7.46
C PRO A 390 -13.91 11.50 7.50
N ILE A 391 -14.91 12.36 7.28
CA ILE A 391 -16.32 12.01 7.17
C ILE A 391 -16.75 12.23 5.72
N ALA A 392 -17.20 11.18 5.04
CA ALA A 392 -17.92 11.30 3.77
C ALA A 392 -19.33 11.83 4.02
#